data_AF-A0A423K127-F1
#
_entry.id   AF-A0A423K127-F1
#
_cell.length_a   1.000
_cell.length_b   1.000
_cell.length_c   1.000
_cell.angle_alpha   90.00
_cell.angle_beta   90.00
_cell.angle_gamma   90.00
#
_symmetry.space_group_name_H-M   'P 1'
#
loop_
_entity.id
_entity.type
_entity.pdbx_description
1 polymer ?
#
loop_
_entity_poly.entity_id
_entity_poly.type
_entity_poly.pdbx_seq_one_letter_code
_entity_poly.pdbx_strand_id
1 'polypeptide(L)'
;MNKGKRIVIFPFDNLTGQATQTKKSWTNARRGKLDKLRDSETGKIPEGFEPYKFFHLGQLEELKVAIAGCAGPEDQIYVCGHCAPGLDLIAKDVGGKVGLNSVELAILFARKLPLTEAFAGTIKIYACFSGVPEGDNKSFAARFKNIMGRAKYKNCQVVGYSMNLSDYLGEHKMAYQDDHPKAKVAGAMLEKFEAGQLSASEIEALNYPRSKSAQVPIG
;
A
#
# COMPACT_ATOMS: atom_id res chain seq x y z
N MET A 1 -12.77 -18.28 1.62
CA MET A 1 -11.60 -17.45 1.24
C MET A 1 -10.84 -17.10 2.52
N ASN A 2 -9.73 -17.78 2.80
CA ASN A 2 -8.87 -17.45 3.95
C ASN A 2 -8.14 -16.14 3.66
N LYS A 3 -8.19 -15.18 4.58
CA LYS A 3 -7.81 -13.78 4.34
C LYS A 3 -6.61 -13.45 5.20
N GLY A 4 -5.42 -13.52 4.61
CA GLY A 4 -4.15 -13.28 5.30
C GLY A 4 -4.01 -11.90 5.95
N LYS A 5 -2.93 -11.77 6.72
CA LYS A 5 -2.51 -10.58 7.46
C LYS A 5 -2.27 -9.41 6.50
N ARG A 6 -2.52 -8.19 6.98
CA ARG A 6 -2.35 -6.95 6.22
C ARG A 6 -1.50 -5.97 6.99
N ILE A 7 -0.21 -5.96 6.69
CA ILE A 7 0.79 -5.11 7.33
C ILE A 7 1.05 -3.92 6.41
N VAL A 8 1.08 -2.72 6.96
CA VAL A 8 1.41 -1.49 6.25
C VAL A 8 2.63 -0.87 6.91
N ILE A 9 3.68 -0.69 6.11
CA ILE A 9 4.97 -0.17 6.54
C ILE A 9 5.20 1.17 5.87
N PHE A 10 5.45 2.19 6.67
CA PHE A 10 6.09 3.42 6.23
C PHE A 10 7.59 3.24 6.51
N PRO A 11 8.45 3.01 5.50
CA PRO A 11 9.83 2.60 5.69
C PRO A 11 10.74 3.76 6.13
N PHE A 12 10.28 4.57 7.08
CA PHE A 12 10.93 5.78 7.60
C PHE A 12 10.80 5.81 9.12
N ASP A 13 11.65 6.56 9.82
CA ASP A 13 11.68 6.53 11.30
C ASP A 13 10.43 7.11 11.95
N ASN A 14 9.69 7.97 11.25
CA ASN A 14 8.43 8.56 11.70
C ASN A 14 7.45 8.79 10.55
N LEU A 15 6.19 9.03 10.91
CA LEU A 15 5.14 9.38 9.95
C LEU A 15 5.20 10.86 9.59
N THR A 16 4.96 11.17 8.32
CA THR A 16 4.67 12.52 7.83
C THR A 16 3.20 12.87 8.08
N GLY A 17 2.82 14.13 7.85
CA GLY A 17 1.41 14.54 7.89
C GLY A 17 0.55 13.73 6.91
N GLN A 18 1.03 13.54 5.68
CA GLN A 18 0.35 12.72 4.67
C GLN A 18 0.27 11.25 5.09
N ALA A 19 1.36 10.65 5.57
CA ALA A 19 1.36 9.27 6.05
C ALA A 19 0.37 9.06 7.22
N THR A 20 0.25 10.05 8.11
CA THR A 20 -0.72 10.06 9.20
C THR A 20 -2.15 10.09 8.67
N GLN A 21 -2.45 10.94 7.68
CA GLN A 21 -3.75 10.99 7.04
C GLN A 21 -4.09 9.68 6.30
N THR A 22 -3.12 9.08 5.60
CA THR A 22 -3.27 7.77 4.95
C THR A 22 -3.62 6.69 5.98
N LYS A 23 -2.88 6.61 7.10
CA LYS A 23 -3.18 5.68 8.20
C LYS A 23 -4.62 5.85 8.72
N LYS A 24 -5.05 7.10 8.96
CA LYS A 24 -6.42 7.42 9.42
C LYS A 24 -7.46 6.96 8.40
N SER A 25 -7.29 7.35 7.14
CA SER A 25 -8.22 7.05 6.04
C SER A 25 -8.37 5.53 5.82
N TRP A 26 -7.26 4.80 5.80
CA TRP A 26 -7.27 3.35 5.62
C TRP A 26 -7.89 2.61 6.80
N THR A 27 -7.65 3.11 8.02
CA THR A 27 -8.26 2.57 9.24
C THR A 27 -9.77 2.74 9.20
N ASN A 28 -10.26 3.94 8.89
CA ASN A 28 -11.68 4.25 8.81
C ASN A 28 -12.38 3.42 7.73
N ALA A 29 -11.83 3.39 6.51
CA ALA A 29 -12.41 2.61 5.42
C ALA A 29 -12.39 1.10 5.69
N ARG A 30 -11.36 0.58 6.36
CA ARG A 30 -11.33 -0.83 6.77
C ARG A 30 -12.36 -1.12 7.85
N ARG A 31 -12.49 -0.24 8.85
CA ARG A 31 -13.49 -0.36 9.91
C ARG A 31 -14.90 -0.41 9.33
N GLY A 32 -15.25 0.52 8.45
CA GLY A 32 -16.58 0.52 7.80
C GLY A 32 -16.90 -0.80 7.09
N LYS A 33 -15.92 -1.38 6.39
CA LYS A 33 -16.08 -2.71 5.77
C LYS A 33 -16.26 -3.83 6.79
N LEU A 34 -15.51 -3.78 7.90
CA LEU A 34 -15.60 -4.79 8.94
C LEU A 34 -16.94 -4.71 9.68
N ASP A 35 -17.45 -3.50 9.92
CA ASP A 35 -18.75 -3.31 10.57
C ASP A 35 -19.91 -3.82 9.70
N LYS A 36 -19.83 -3.67 8.37
CA LYS A 36 -20.79 -4.28 7.44
C LYS A 36 -20.76 -5.81 7.41
N LEU A 37 -19.64 -6.40 7.80
CA LEU A 37 -19.45 -7.85 7.87
C LEU A 37 -19.71 -8.41 9.27
N ARG A 38 -19.97 -7.53 10.24
CA ARG A 38 -20.20 -7.91 11.61
C ARG A 38 -21.50 -8.70 11.66
N ASP A 39 -21.40 -9.88 12.24
CA ASP A 39 -22.55 -10.72 12.49
C ASP A 39 -23.52 -9.99 13.45
N SER A 40 -24.78 -9.85 13.05
CA SER A 40 -25.76 -9.05 13.78
C SER A 40 -26.19 -9.68 15.11
N GLU A 41 -26.05 -10.99 15.25
CA GLU A 41 -26.46 -11.72 16.46
C GLU A 41 -25.34 -11.78 17.49
N THR A 42 -24.12 -12.07 17.05
CA THR A 42 -22.95 -12.26 17.92
C THR A 42 -22.10 -11.00 18.06
N GLY A 43 -22.29 -10.01 17.20
CA GLY A 43 -21.45 -8.80 17.13
C GLY A 43 -20.01 -9.08 16.71
N LYS A 44 -19.67 -10.30 16.28
CA LYS A 44 -18.30 -10.70 15.93
C LYS A 44 -18.02 -10.43 14.45
N ILE A 45 -16.76 -10.12 14.17
CA ILE A 45 -16.25 -10.06 12.79
C ILE A 45 -15.84 -11.48 12.40
N PRO A 46 -16.19 -11.96 11.19
CA PRO A 46 -15.80 -13.28 10.73
C PRO A 46 -14.28 -13.47 10.75
N GLU A 47 -13.85 -14.71 11.05
CA GLU A 47 -12.43 -15.05 11.11
C GLU A 47 -11.70 -14.75 9.78
N GLY A 48 -10.45 -14.30 9.88
CA GLY A 48 -9.63 -13.86 8.74
C GLY A 48 -9.90 -12.42 8.28
N PHE A 49 -10.90 -11.73 8.81
CA PHE A 49 -11.13 -10.32 8.48
C PHE A 49 -10.46 -9.39 9.49
N GLU A 50 -9.14 -9.26 9.37
CA GLU A 50 -8.38 -8.41 10.29
C GLU A 50 -8.28 -6.95 9.82
N PRO A 51 -8.14 -5.99 10.76
CA PRO A 51 -7.70 -4.62 10.48
C PRO A 51 -6.30 -4.58 9.83
N TYR A 52 -5.97 -3.44 9.22
CA TYR A 52 -4.58 -3.17 8.85
C TYR A 52 -3.74 -2.92 10.13
N LYS A 53 -2.51 -3.44 10.16
CA LYS A 53 -1.52 -3.10 11.19
C LYS A 53 -0.49 -2.16 10.58
N PHE A 54 -0.36 -0.96 11.13
CA PHE A 54 0.49 0.10 10.59
C PHE A 54 1.75 0.27 11.45
N PHE A 55 2.90 0.35 10.79
CA PHE A 55 4.20 0.52 11.43
C PHE A 55 5.05 1.53 10.69
N HIS A 56 5.97 2.16 11.40
CA HIS A 56 7.10 2.89 10.84
C HIS A 56 8.41 2.36 11.47
N LEU A 57 9.58 2.72 10.94
CA LEU A 57 10.86 2.14 11.39
C LEU A 57 11.26 2.57 12.82
N GLY A 58 10.70 3.66 13.35
CA GLY A 58 10.78 3.98 14.78
C GLY A 58 10.09 2.98 15.71
N GLN A 59 9.33 2.03 15.15
CA GLN A 59 8.64 0.92 15.85
C GLN A 59 9.20 -0.43 15.37
N LEU A 60 10.53 -0.52 15.25
CA LEU A 60 11.19 -1.64 14.59
C LEU A 60 10.89 -2.98 15.29
N GLU A 61 10.90 -3.02 16.62
CA GLU A 61 10.70 -4.28 17.34
C GLU A 61 9.26 -4.79 17.20
N GLU A 62 8.26 -3.92 17.26
CA GLU A 62 6.86 -4.28 17.01
C GLU A 62 6.65 -4.71 15.56
N LEU A 63 7.31 -4.04 14.62
CA LEU A 63 7.29 -4.42 13.20
C LEU A 63 7.91 -5.81 12.99
N LYS A 64 9.03 -6.13 13.66
CA LYS A 64 9.65 -7.46 13.58
C LYS A 64 8.69 -8.55 14.04
N VAL A 65 8.01 -8.36 15.18
CA VAL A 65 7.01 -9.31 15.69
C VAL A 65 5.87 -9.50 14.69
N ALA A 66 5.37 -8.41 14.10
CA ALA A 66 4.30 -8.48 13.11
C ALA A 66 4.74 -9.23 11.83
N ILE A 67 5.95 -8.97 11.34
CA ILE A 67 6.52 -9.63 10.15
C ILE A 67 6.81 -11.10 10.40
N ALA A 68 7.30 -11.48 11.58
CA ALA A 68 7.56 -12.89 11.92
C ALA A 68 6.29 -13.75 11.81
N GLY A 69 5.12 -13.16 12.06
CA GLY A 69 3.84 -13.82 11.88
C GLY A 69 3.35 -13.88 10.42
N CYS A 70 4.02 -13.24 9.47
CA CYS A 70 3.61 -13.11 8.08
C CYS A 70 4.27 -14.21 7.24
N ALA A 71 3.54 -15.29 6.93
CA ALA A 71 4.10 -16.48 6.30
C ALA A 71 3.18 -17.10 5.24
N GLY A 72 1.90 -16.73 5.21
CA GLY A 72 0.91 -17.33 4.34
C GLY A 72 0.90 -16.73 2.92
N PRO A 73 0.44 -17.50 1.92
CA PRO A 73 0.31 -17.01 0.54
C PRO A 73 -0.72 -15.88 0.37
N GLU A 74 -1.63 -15.74 1.33
CA GLU A 74 -2.67 -14.70 1.35
C GLU A 74 -2.26 -13.43 2.11
N ASP A 75 -1.09 -13.46 2.76
CA ASP A 75 -0.59 -12.33 3.52
C ASP A 75 -0.12 -11.20 2.60
N GLN A 76 -0.34 -9.96 3.03
CA GLN A 76 -0.02 -8.76 2.25
C GLN A 76 0.77 -7.77 3.08
N ILE A 77 1.91 -7.35 2.55
CA ILE A 77 2.75 -6.29 3.11
C ILE A 77 2.68 -5.10 2.15
N TYR A 78 2.20 -3.95 2.62
CA TYR A 78 2.20 -2.70 1.88
C TYR A 78 3.41 -1.88 2.32
N VAL A 79 4.21 -1.41 1.37
CA VAL A 79 5.30 -0.44 1.61
C VAL A 79 4.82 0.90 1.05
N CYS A 80 4.55 1.87 1.92
CA CYS A 80 3.99 3.17 1.55
C CYS A 80 5.07 4.24 1.40
N GLY A 81 4.96 5.06 0.37
CA GLY A 81 5.80 6.24 0.15
C GLY A 81 5.51 6.89 -1.20
N HIS A 82 6.46 7.65 -1.73
CA HIS A 82 6.34 8.33 -3.01
C HIS A 82 7.36 7.79 -4.01
N CYS A 83 6.98 7.70 -5.27
CA CYS A 83 7.83 7.22 -6.35
C CYS A 83 7.41 7.91 -7.65
N ALA A 84 8.28 7.82 -8.65
CA ALA A 84 8.07 8.29 -10.01
C ALA A 84 8.43 7.16 -10.98
N PRO A 85 7.96 7.21 -12.25
CA PRO A 85 8.37 6.24 -13.27
C PRO A 85 9.90 6.09 -13.33
N GLY A 86 10.40 4.85 -13.43
CA GLY A 86 11.83 4.54 -13.56
C GLY A 86 12.75 4.90 -12.38
N LEU A 87 12.26 5.67 -11.40
CA LEU A 87 13.04 6.16 -10.26
C LEU A 87 13.30 5.03 -9.26
N ASP A 88 14.57 4.88 -8.85
CA ASP A 88 14.99 3.91 -7.84
C ASP A 88 14.96 4.53 -6.43
N LEU A 89 13.84 5.13 -6.05
CA LEU A 89 13.64 5.75 -4.74
C LEU A 89 12.18 5.64 -4.31
N ILE A 90 11.95 5.17 -3.08
CA ILE A 90 10.71 5.35 -2.32
C ILE A 90 10.95 6.48 -1.33
N ALA A 91 10.47 7.66 -1.68
CA ALA A 91 10.65 8.87 -0.90
C ALA A 91 9.62 8.99 0.22
N LYS A 92 10.03 9.66 1.29
CA LYS A 92 9.20 9.94 2.47
C LYS A 92 8.09 10.94 2.20
N ASP A 93 8.39 11.94 1.38
CA ASP A 93 7.50 13.05 1.03
C ASP A 93 7.40 13.20 -0.50
N VAL A 94 6.32 13.83 -0.96
CA VAL A 94 6.11 14.13 -2.40
C VAL A 94 7.26 14.99 -2.91
N GLY A 95 7.90 14.56 -4.01
CA GLY A 95 9.07 15.24 -4.58
C GLY A 95 10.32 15.20 -3.68
N GLY A 96 10.27 14.44 -2.58
CA GLY A 96 11.38 14.29 -1.66
C GLY A 96 12.56 13.56 -2.29
N LYS A 97 13.78 13.96 -1.91
CA LYS A 97 15.03 13.27 -2.28
C LYS A 97 15.52 12.29 -1.21
N VAL A 98 14.88 12.31 -0.04
CA VAL A 98 15.18 11.43 1.09
C VAL A 98 14.22 10.24 1.05
N GLY A 99 14.77 9.04 0.98
CA GLY A 99 14.02 7.82 0.84
C GLY A 99 14.91 6.60 0.89
N LEU A 100 14.33 5.45 0.53
CA LEU A 100 15.07 4.21 0.36
C LEU A 100 15.09 3.83 -1.12
N ASN A 101 16.26 3.48 -1.63
CA ASN A 101 16.35 2.80 -2.92
C ASN A 101 15.93 1.31 -2.80
N SER A 102 15.80 0.62 -3.93
CA SER A 102 15.36 -0.78 -3.95
C SER A 102 16.30 -1.75 -3.22
N VAL A 103 17.61 -1.46 -3.18
CA VAL A 103 18.61 -2.27 -2.46
C VAL A 103 18.44 -2.09 -0.95
N GLU A 104 18.30 -0.86 -0.48
CA GLU A 104 18.10 -0.54 0.94
C GLU A 104 16.80 -1.15 1.46
N LEU A 105 15.71 -1.09 0.67
CA LEU A 105 14.46 -1.73 1.02
C LEU A 105 14.59 -3.26 1.08
N ALA A 106 15.31 -3.87 0.13
CA ALA A 106 15.56 -5.31 0.18
C ALA A 106 16.42 -5.72 1.38
N ILE A 107 17.42 -4.92 1.76
CA ILE A 107 18.22 -5.14 2.97
C ILE A 107 17.35 -5.04 4.24
N LEU A 108 16.41 -4.09 4.30
CA LEU A 108 15.44 -4.00 5.39
C LEU A 108 14.70 -5.33 5.55
N PHE A 109 14.10 -5.86 4.48
CA PHE A 109 13.38 -7.15 4.54
C PHE A 109 14.29 -8.33 4.83
N ALA A 110 15.46 -8.40 4.21
CA ALA A 110 16.32 -9.58 4.27
C ALA A 110 17.19 -9.66 5.52
N ARG A 111 17.50 -8.53 6.17
CA ARG A 111 18.46 -8.48 7.29
C ARG A 111 17.91 -7.87 8.56
N LYS A 112 16.94 -6.96 8.47
CA LYS A 112 16.42 -6.24 9.65
C LYS A 112 15.06 -6.77 10.11
N LEU A 113 14.27 -7.32 9.19
CA LEU A 113 12.96 -7.90 9.47
C LEU A 113 13.05 -9.44 9.39
N PRO A 114 12.36 -10.19 10.27
CA PRO A 114 12.37 -11.64 10.27
C PRO A 114 11.42 -12.22 9.21
N LEU A 115 11.45 -11.67 7.98
CA LEU A 115 10.71 -12.26 6.87
C LEU A 115 11.45 -13.51 6.41
N THR A 116 10.75 -14.63 6.26
CA THR A 116 11.41 -15.88 5.84
C THR A 116 11.55 -15.95 4.31
N GLU A 117 12.59 -16.63 3.82
CA GLU A 117 12.78 -16.88 2.38
C GLU A 117 11.61 -17.69 1.77
N ALA A 118 10.87 -18.42 2.61
CA ALA A 118 9.69 -19.19 2.24
C ALA A 118 8.42 -18.35 2.06
N PHE A 119 8.44 -17.05 2.42
CA PHE A 119 7.27 -16.18 2.33
C PHE A 119 6.67 -16.19 0.92
N ALA A 120 5.42 -16.65 0.83
CA ALA A 120 4.68 -16.80 -0.44
C ALA A 120 3.60 -15.73 -0.64
N GLY A 121 3.52 -14.74 0.26
CA GLY A 121 2.53 -13.66 0.19
C GLY A 121 2.91 -12.57 -0.83
N THR A 122 2.20 -11.45 -0.76
CA THR A 122 2.39 -10.32 -1.67
C THR A 122 3.00 -9.12 -0.97
N ILE A 123 4.09 -8.58 -1.52
CA ILE A 123 4.65 -7.27 -1.17
C ILE A 123 4.17 -6.25 -2.20
N LYS A 124 3.45 -5.22 -1.74
CA LYS A 124 2.88 -4.16 -2.58
C LYS A 124 3.64 -2.86 -2.33
N ILE A 125 4.33 -2.36 -3.34
CA ILE A 125 4.98 -1.06 -3.29
C ILE A 125 3.91 0.01 -3.52
N TYR A 126 3.24 0.45 -2.46
CA TYR A 126 2.16 1.44 -2.54
C TYR A 126 2.72 2.85 -2.68
N ALA A 127 3.18 3.15 -3.89
CA ALA A 127 3.67 4.46 -4.32
C ALA A 127 3.32 4.70 -5.80
N CYS A 128 3.06 5.97 -6.16
CA CYS A 128 2.72 6.37 -7.53
C CYS A 128 3.73 5.82 -8.53
N PHE A 129 3.26 5.24 -9.63
CA PHE A 129 4.10 4.75 -10.73
C PHE A 129 5.23 3.78 -10.36
N SER A 130 5.21 3.18 -9.17
CA SER A 130 6.24 2.25 -8.68
C SER A 130 6.43 1.00 -9.53
N GLY A 131 5.45 0.68 -10.38
CA GLY A 131 5.50 -0.43 -11.35
C GLY A 131 5.89 -0.01 -12.77
N VAL A 132 6.11 1.29 -13.03
CA VAL A 132 6.33 1.83 -14.38
C VAL A 132 7.83 2.09 -14.63
N PRO A 133 8.41 1.55 -15.72
CA PRO A 133 9.77 1.89 -16.13
C PRO A 133 9.83 3.27 -16.79
N GLU A 134 11.03 3.83 -16.97
CA GLU A 134 11.24 5.07 -17.74
C GLU A 134 12.53 4.98 -18.56
N GLY A 135 12.43 5.07 -19.88
CA GLY A 135 13.55 4.78 -20.78
C GLY A 135 14.13 3.39 -20.50
N ASP A 136 15.45 3.31 -20.35
CA ASP A 136 16.16 2.06 -20.01
C ASP A 136 16.06 1.68 -18.51
N ASN A 137 15.47 2.54 -17.68
CA ASN A 137 15.36 2.29 -16.26
C ASN A 137 14.15 1.38 -15.95
N LYS A 138 14.44 0.23 -15.35
CA LYS A 138 13.40 -0.61 -14.73
C LYS A 138 12.68 0.16 -13.61
N SER A 139 11.41 -0.15 -13.42
CA SER A 139 10.61 0.37 -12.30
C SER A 139 11.18 -0.01 -10.94
N PHE A 140 10.86 0.78 -9.91
CA PHE A 140 11.28 0.49 -8.52
C PHE A 140 10.90 -0.93 -8.10
N ALA A 141 9.64 -1.32 -8.32
CA ALA A 141 9.13 -2.64 -7.94
C ALA A 141 9.87 -3.77 -8.69
N ALA A 142 10.23 -3.58 -9.96
CA ALA A 142 11.03 -4.54 -10.71
C ALA A 142 12.46 -4.67 -10.19
N ARG A 143 13.12 -3.56 -9.83
CA ARG A 143 14.45 -3.59 -9.21
C ARG A 143 14.41 -4.31 -7.86
N PHE A 144 13.46 -3.94 -7.00
CA PHE A 144 13.25 -4.57 -5.70
C PHE A 144 13.01 -6.08 -5.83
N LYS A 145 12.11 -6.53 -6.72
CA LYS A 145 11.85 -7.96 -6.94
C LYS A 145 13.11 -8.71 -7.35
N ASN A 146 13.90 -8.16 -8.29
CA ASN A 146 15.14 -8.78 -8.75
C ASN A 146 16.15 -8.96 -7.60
N ILE A 147 16.26 -7.98 -6.71
CA ILE A 147 17.17 -8.05 -5.55
C ILE A 147 16.66 -9.07 -4.53
N MET A 148 15.37 -9.05 -4.20
CA MET A 148 14.74 -10.03 -3.31
C MET A 148 14.90 -11.46 -3.82
N GLY A 149 14.74 -11.69 -5.13
CA GLY A 149 14.95 -13.01 -5.76
C GLY A 149 16.39 -13.50 -5.65
N ARG A 150 17.38 -12.60 -5.77
CA ARG A 150 18.80 -12.91 -5.52
C ARG A 150 19.07 -13.21 -4.04
N ALA A 151 18.32 -12.57 -3.14
CA ALA A 151 18.31 -12.86 -1.71
C ALA A 151 17.43 -14.07 -1.33
N LYS A 152 17.07 -14.93 -2.29
CA LYS A 152 16.31 -16.19 -2.14
C LYS A 152 14.83 -16.06 -1.76
N TYR A 153 14.26 -14.85 -1.72
CA TYR A 153 12.82 -14.62 -1.55
C TYR A 153 12.09 -14.79 -2.89
N LYS A 154 12.07 -16.02 -3.43
CA LYS A 154 11.55 -16.30 -4.77
C LYS A 154 10.04 -16.56 -4.81
N ASN A 155 9.46 -16.91 -3.67
CA ASN A 155 8.05 -17.30 -3.58
C ASN A 155 7.11 -16.10 -3.42
N CYS A 156 7.64 -14.94 -3.03
CA CYS A 156 6.82 -13.76 -2.81
C CYS A 156 6.44 -13.10 -4.14
N GLN A 157 5.23 -12.58 -4.20
CA GLN A 157 4.80 -11.73 -5.29
C GLN A 157 5.17 -10.28 -4.97
N VAL A 158 5.65 -9.55 -5.97
CA VAL A 158 5.86 -8.11 -5.88
C VAL A 158 4.90 -7.41 -6.83
N VAL A 159 4.22 -6.39 -6.32
CA VAL A 159 3.27 -5.58 -7.08
C VAL A 159 3.68 -4.11 -6.98
N GLY A 160 3.83 -3.45 -8.12
CA GLY A 160 3.91 -2.00 -8.24
C GLY A 160 2.58 -1.40 -8.72
N TYR A 161 2.57 -0.09 -8.97
CA TYR A 161 1.40 0.62 -9.50
C TYR A 161 1.75 1.40 -10.76
N SER A 162 0.79 1.48 -11.71
CA SER A 162 0.94 2.13 -13.01
C SER A 162 0.44 3.58 -13.08
N MET A 163 -0.10 4.10 -11.98
CA MET A 163 -0.83 5.36 -11.93
C MET A 163 -0.46 6.13 -10.65
N ASN A 164 -0.91 7.38 -10.57
CA ASN A 164 -0.95 8.10 -9.30
C ASN A 164 -1.89 7.38 -8.33
N LEU A 165 -1.52 7.39 -7.06
CA LEU A 165 -2.32 6.86 -5.98
C LEU A 165 -2.80 8.02 -5.11
N SER A 166 -4.02 7.89 -4.62
CA SER A 166 -4.53 8.74 -3.54
C SER A 166 -5.13 7.86 -2.45
N ASP A 167 -5.55 8.51 -1.38
CA ASP A 167 -6.26 7.90 -0.28
C ASP A 167 -7.67 7.44 -0.70
N TYR A 168 -8.48 7.07 0.29
CA TYR A 168 -9.80 6.53 0.06
C TYR A 168 -10.80 7.63 -0.32
N LEU A 169 -11.60 7.38 -1.36
CA LEU A 169 -12.89 8.04 -1.55
C LEU A 169 -13.97 7.01 -1.23
N GLY A 170 -14.76 7.28 -0.18
CA GLY A 170 -15.66 6.28 0.41
C GLY A 170 -14.90 5.02 0.84
N GLU A 171 -15.23 3.87 0.24
CA GLU A 171 -14.65 2.56 0.59
C GLU A 171 -13.52 2.09 -0.34
N HIS A 172 -13.08 2.93 -1.28
CA HIS A 172 -12.12 2.53 -2.31
C HIS A 172 -10.87 3.40 -2.31
N LYS A 173 -9.70 2.74 -2.30
CA LYS A 173 -8.42 3.38 -2.63
C LYS A 173 -8.44 3.81 -4.09
N MET A 174 -8.06 5.05 -4.37
CA MET A 174 -8.11 5.61 -5.71
C MET A 174 -6.79 5.47 -6.46
N ALA A 175 -6.90 5.39 -7.78
CA ALA A 175 -5.80 5.62 -8.71
C ALA A 175 -6.24 6.49 -9.89
N TYR A 176 -5.34 7.28 -10.46
CA TYR A 176 -5.63 8.18 -11.59
C TYR A 176 -4.37 8.51 -12.40
N GLN A 177 -4.55 8.92 -13.66
CA GLN A 177 -3.48 9.51 -14.48
C GLN A 177 -3.52 11.05 -14.39
N ASP A 178 -2.40 11.72 -14.66
CA ASP A 178 -2.30 13.19 -14.51
C ASP A 178 -3.18 13.97 -15.49
N ASP A 179 -3.39 13.43 -16.69
CA ASP A 179 -4.31 13.95 -17.71
C ASP A 179 -5.77 13.58 -17.44
N HIS A 180 -6.03 12.73 -16.43
CA HIS A 180 -7.38 12.38 -16.07
C HIS A 180 -8.06 13.64 -15.54
N PRO A 181 -9.24 14.06 -16.10
CA PRO A 181 -10.00 15.22 -15.62
C PRO A 181 -10.31 15.21 -14.13
N LYS A 182 -10.06 14.08 -13.47
CA LYS A 182 -10.38 13.78 -12.11
C LYS A 182 -9.22 13.95 -11.12
N ALA A 183 -7.99 14.27 -11.54
CA ALA A 183 -6.87 14.51 -10.62
C ALA A 183 -7.11 15.75 -9.72
N LYS A 184 -7.57 16.87 -10.31
CA LYS A 184 -8.02 18.07 -9.57
C LYS A 184 -9.34 17.85 -8.82
N VAL A 185 -10.21 17.00 -9.37
CA VAL A 185 -11.51 16.68 -8.79
C VAL A 185 -11.36 15.78 -7.57
N ALA A 186 -10.40 14.85 -7.54
CA ALA A 186 -10.18 13.94 -6.42
C ALA A 186 -9.85 14.67 -5.12
N GLY A 187 -9.02 15.72 -5.17
CA GLY A 187 -8.72 16.56 -4.01
C GLY A 187 -9.95 17.32 -3.50
N ALA A 188 -10.61 18.07 -4.38
CA ALA A 188 -11.83 18.82 -4.05
C ALA A 188 -13.00 17.92 -3.62
N MET A 189 -13.07 16.69 -4.12
CA MET A 189 -14.08 15.72 -3.72
C MET A 189 -13.75 15.00 -2.43
N LEU A 190 -12.47 14.79 -2.11
CA LEU A 190 -12.09 14.32 -0.78
C LEU A 190 -12.58 15.32 0.27
N GLU A 191 -12.34 16.61 0.04
CA GLU A 191 -12.80 17.70 0.91
C GLU A 191 -14.32 17.73 1.05
N LYS A 192 -15.07 17.64 -0.07
CA LYS A 192 -16.54 17.58 -0.03
C LYS A 192 -17.07 16.32 0.65
N PHE A 193 -16.43 15.17 0.44
CA PHE A 193 -16.80 13.93 1.11
C PHE A 193 -16.57 14.02 2.62
N GLU A 194 -15.42 14.53 3.03
CA GLU A 194 -15.09 14.76 4.45
C GLU A 194 -16.04 15.79 5.08
N ALA A 195 -16.53 16.77 4.32
CA ALA A 195 -17.56 17.72 4.74
C ALA A 195 -19.00 17.15 4.73
N GLY A 196 -19.20 15.89 4.34
CA GLY A 196 -20.53 15.27 4.23
C GLY A 196 -21.39 15.82 3.07
N GLN A 197 -20.76 16.47 2.10
CA GLN A 197 -21.40 17.15 0.96
C GLN A 197 -21.45 16.30 -0.31
N LEU A 198 -21.01 15.04 -0.26
CA LEU A 198 -21.14 14.07 -1.34
C LEU A 198 -21.95 12.87 -0.87
N SER A 199 -23.01 12.54 -1.62
CA SER A 199 -23.79 11.33 -1.40
C SER A 199 -23.07 10.07 -1.93
N ALA A 200 -23.46 8.90 -1.43
CA ALA A 200 -22.87 7.63 -1.86
C ALA A 200 -23.10 7.36 -3.36
N SER A 201 -24.25 7.76 -3.91
CA SER A 201 -24.56 7.63 -5.34
C SER A 201 -23.71 8.55 -6.21
N GLU A 202 -23.39 9.76 -5.75
CA GLU A 202 -22.45 10.65 -6.44
C GLU A 202 -21.04 10.05 -6.47
N ILE A 203 -20.58 9.44 -5.36
CA ILE A 203 -19.28 8.74 -5.29
C ILE A 203 -19.22 7.58 -6.28
N GLU A 204 -20.28 6.79 -6.37
CA GLU A 204 -20.36 5.62 -7.24
C GLU A 204 -20.45 6.01 -8.72
N ALA A 205 -21.26 7.02 -9.06
CA ALA A 205 -21.42 7.54 -10.42
C ALA A 205 -20.11 8.09 -10.99
N LEU A 206 -19.18 8.53 -10.13
CA LEU A 206 -17.89 9.03 -10.58
C LEU A 206 -16.98 7.95 -11.16
N ASN A 207 -17.24 6.66 -10.92
CA ASN A 207 -16.54 5.54 -11.56
C ASN A 207 -15.01 5.77 -11.66
N TYR A 208 -14.37 6.07 -10.53
CA TYR A 208 -12.92 6.26 -10.49
C TYR A 208 -12.18 4.93 -10.69
N PRO A 209 -11.02 4.94 -11.36
CA PRO A 209 -10.14 3.78 -11.36
C PRO A 209 -9.76 3.43 -9.91
N ARG A 210 -10.03 2.18 -9.52
CA ARG A 210 -9.66 1.67 -8.19
C ARG A 210 -8.16 1.39 -8.20
N SER A 211 -7.46 1.56 -7.09
CA SER A 211 -6.02 1.22 -7.06
C SER A 211 -5.74 -0.25 -7.40
N LYS A 212 -6.73 -1.15 -7.26
CA LYS A 212 -6.64 -2.54 -7.75
C LYS A 212 -6.46 -2.63 -9.27
N SER A 213 -7.11 -1.77 -10.06
CA SER A 213 -6.94 -1.79 -11.53
C SER A 213 -5.60 -1.19 -11.98
N ALA A 214 -4.93 -0.44 -11.11
CA ALA A 214 -3.60 0.12 -11.37
C ALA A 214 -2.45 -0.80 -10.94
N GLN A 215 -2.72 -1.96 -10.31
CA GLN A 215 -1.68 -2.88 -9.86
C GLN A 215 -0.97 -3.53 -11.05
N VAL A 216 0.36 -3.53 -11.01
CA VAL A 216 1.23 -4.17 -11.99
C VAL A 216 1.96 -5.31 -11.28
N PRO A 217 1.53 -6.58 -11.46
CA PRO A 217 2.30 -7.73 -11.02
C PRO A 217 3.67 -7.71 -11.71
N ILE A 218 4.73 -7.76 -10.92
CA ILE A 218 6.09 -7.78 -11.46
C ILE A 218 6.45 -9.24 -11.76
N GLY A 219 6.82 -9.51 -13.01
CA GLY A 219 7.34 -10.80 -13.51
C GLY A 219 8.71 -11.15 -12.96
#